data_AF-A0A560KRT1-F1
#
_entry.id   AF-A0A560KRT1-F1
#
_cell.length_a   1.000
_cell.length_b   1.000
_cell.length_c   1.000
_cell.angle_alpha   90.00
_cell.angle_beta   90.00
_cell.angle_gamma   90.00
#
_symmetry.space_group_name_H-M   'P 1'
#
loop_
_entity.id
_entity.type
_entity.pdbx_description
1 polymer ?
#
loop_
_entity_poly.entity_id
_entity_poly.type
_entity_poly.pdbx_seq_one_letter_code
_entity_poly.pdbx_strand_id
1 'polypeptide(L)'
;MRQVREIVRLSLEAGLSTRVVGERVGVGPTTVRDTLKRFAGAGLAWPVPEAISDTELEQLLYGPPGVKPGRRKVPEPDWSAIARELKRKHVTLQVLWDEYIAEHPDGYRYSRYVAARFMLSLVE
;
A
#
# COMPACT_ATOMS: atom_id res chain seq x y z
N MET A 1 -0.27 13.02 14.72
CA MET A 1 1.07 12.69 15.23
C MET A 1 1.00 11.29 15.80
N ARG A 2 1.80 10.37 15.26
CA ARG A 2 1.92 9.00 15.76
C ARG A 2 3.04 9.03 16.80
N GLN A 3 2.79 8.58 18.03
CA GLN A 3 3.79 8.58 19.11
C GLN A 3 4.83 7.45 18.92
N VAL A 4 5.50 7.42 17.76
CA VAL A 4 6.38 6.32 17.34
C VAL A 4 7.53 6.12 18.33
N ARG A 5 8.23 7.20 18.71
CA ARG A 5 9.36 7.12 19.65
C ARG A 5 8.93 6.51 20.97
N GLU A 6 7.80 6.94 21.51
CA GLU A 6 7.28 6.42 22.79
C GLU A 6 6.84 4.96 22.68
N ILE A 7 6.19 4.57 21.58
CA ILE A 7 5.84 3.16 21.32
C ILE A 7 7.10 2.29 21.32
N VAL A 8 8.14 2.69 20.58
CA VAL A 8 9.38 1.92 20.46
C VAL A 8 10.12 1.87 21.81
N ARG A 9 10.19 3.00 22.53
CA ARG A 9 10.78 3.07 23.87
C ARG A 9 10.10 2.10 24.84
N LEU A 10 8.77 2.15 24.94
CA LEU A 10 8.02 1.30 25.87
C LEU A 10 8.11 -0.18 25.51
N SER A 11 8.21 -0.52 24.23
CA SER A 11 8.34 -1.91 23.78
C SER A 11 9.75 -2.46 23.88
N LEU A 12 10.78 -1.73 23.44
CA LEU A 12 12.14 -2.24 23.33
C LEU A 12 12.99 -1.97 24.58
N GLU A 13 12.79 -0.83 25.25
CA GLU A 13 13.55 -0.48 26.45
C GLU A 13 12.84 -0.97 27.71
N ALA A 14 11.54 -0.72 27.84
CA ALA A 14 10.76 -1.14 29.01
C ALA A 14 10.20 -2.57 28.89
N GLY A 15 10.35 -3.23 27.74
CA GLY A 15 9.92 -4.62 27.52
C GLY A 15 8.41 -4.85 27.67
N LEU A 16 7.59 -3.81 27.53
CA LEU A 16 6.15 -3.90 27.76
C LEU A 16 5.43 -4.58 26.60
N SER A 17 4.38 -5.34 26.92
CA SER A 17 3.54 -5.99 25.91
C SER A 17 2.82 -4.96 25.02
N THR A 18 2.53 -5.32 23.77
CA THR A 18 1.85 -4.42 22.83
C THR A 18 0.50 -3.91 23.34
N ARG A 19 -0.16 -4.67 24.21
CA ARG A 19 -1.41 -4.27 24.85
C ARG A 19 -1.18 -3.15 25.85
N VAL A 20 -0.23 -3.32 26.77
CA VAL A 20 0.10 -2.32 27.80
C VAL A 20 0.61 -1.03 27.16
N VAL A 21 1.45 -1.14 26.12
CA VAL A 21 1.92 0.02 25.35
C VAL A 21 0.74 0.75 24.70
N GLY A 22 -0.18 0.02 24.07
CA GLY A 22 -1.36 0.61 23.45
C GLY A 22 -2.25 1.36 24.44
N GLU A 23 -2.48 0.78 25.62
CA GLU A 23 -3.24 1.42 26.70
C GLU A 23 -2.57 2.71 27.19
N ARG A 24 -1.23 2.74 27.33
CA ARG A 24 -0.48 3.93 27.78
C ARG A 24 -0.42 5.04 26.74
N VAL A 25 -0.29 4.67 25.47
CA VAL A 25 -0.12 5.60 24.33
C VAL A 25 -1.48 6.05 23.75
N GLY A 26 -2.58 5.36 24.10
CA GLY A 26 -3.92 5.65 23.57
C GLY A 26 -4.13 5.11 22.15
N VAL A 27 -3.48 4.01 21.77
CA VAL A 27 -3.60 3.38 20.45
C VAL A 27 -3.93 1.90 20.56
N GLY A 28 -4.55 1.33 19.53
CA GLY A 28 -4.84 -0.11 19.52
C GLY A 28 -3.56 -0.98 19.50
N PRO A 29 -3.58 -2.19 20.09
CA PRO A 29 -2.41 -3.09 20.12
C PRO A 29 -1.92 -3.51 18.73
N THR A 30 -2.82 -3.55 17.75
CA THR A 30 -2.46 -3.78 16.33
C THR A 30 -1.61 -2.63 15.79
N THR A 31 -1.97 -1.38 16.10
CA THR A 31 -1.18 -0.20 15.71
C THR A 31 0.22 -0.24 16.31
N VAL A 32 0.35 -0.63 17.58
CA VAL A 32 1.65 -0.83 18.23
C VAL A 32 2.47 -1.88 17.46
N ARG A 33 1.87 -3.05 17.20
CA ARG A 33 2.52 -4.14 16.46
C ARG A 33 2.99 -3.70 15.07
N ASP A 34 2.14 -3.00 14.33
CA ASP A 34 2.46 -2.52 12.99
C ASP A 34 3.54 -1.44 13.00
N THR A 35 3.56 -0.60 14.04
CA THR A 35 4.61 0.40 14.25
C THR A 35 5.96 -0.28 14.48
N LEU A 36 6.03 -1.29 15.35
CA LEU A 36 7.25 -2.06 15.60
C LEU A 36 7.72 -2.81 14.34
N LYS A 37 6.80 -3.39 13.57
CA LYS A 37 7.13 -4.04 12.29
C LYS A 37 7.75 -3.06 11.29
N ARG A 38 7.17 -1.86 11.16
CA ARG A 38 7.71 -0.81 10.28
C ARG A 38 9.05 -0.30 10.77
N PHE A 39 9.21 -0.12 12.08
CA PHE A 39 10.48 0.27 12.69
C PHE A 39 11.59 -0.73 12.36
N ALA A 40 11.32 -2.03 12.55
CA ALA A 40 12.26 -3.09 12.17
C ALA A 40 12.53 -3.12 10.66
N GLY A 41 11.51 -2.91 9.82
CA GLY A 41 11.64 -2.85 8.36
C GLY A 41 12.39 -1.61 7.84
N ALA A 42 12.44 -0.52 8.62
CA ALA A 42 13.18 0.69 8.29
C ALA A 42 14.69 0.55 8.54
N GLY A 43 15.15 -0.56 9.14
CA GLY A 43 16.57 -0.78 9.45
C GLY A 43 17.13 0.15 10.52
N LEU A 44 16.25 0.79 11.32
CA LEU A 44 16.64 1.67 12.40
C LEU A 44 16.99 0.86 13.66
N ALA A 45 18.05 1.26 14.34
CA ALA A 45 18.38 0.74 15.66
C ALA A 45 17.72 1.57 16.76
N TRP A 46 17.44 0.93 17.90
CA TRP A 46 17.11 1.62 19.13
C TRP A 46 18.38 1.75 20.01
N PRO A 47 18.66 2.90 20.64
CA PRO A 47 17.88 4.15 20.58
C PRO A 47 18.03 4.85 19.23
N VAL A 48 16.95 5.50 18.78
CA VAL A 48 16.98 6.35 17.59
C VAL A 48 17.86 7.56 17.90
N PRO A 49 18.84 7.93 17.03
CA PRO A 49 19.68 9.11 17.23
C PRO A 49 18.84 10.38 17.48
N GLU A 50 19.29 11.23 18.41
CA GLU A 50 18.62 12.52 18.73
C GLU A 50 18.56 13.48 17.54
N ALA A 51 19.43 13.30 16.54
CA ALA A 51 19.38 14.04 15.29
C ALA A 51 18.13 13.77 14.45
N ILE A 52 17.43 12.64 14.68
CA ILE A 52 16.18 12.30 13.99
C ILE A 52 15.03 12.81 14.85
N SER A 53 14.31 13.81 14.36
CA SER A 53 13.10 14.32 15.00
C SER A 53 11.95 13.30 14.93
N ASP A 54 10.92 13.48 15.76
CA ASP A 54 9.72 12.62 15.70
C ASP A 54 9.01 12.70 14.34
N THR A 55 9.04 13.85 13.68
CA THR A 55 8.45 14.03 12.35
C THR A 55 9.23 13.25 11.29
N GLU A 56 10.57 13.31 11.34
CA GLU A 56 11.42 12.53 10.43
C GLU A 56 11.26 11.02 10.69
N LEU A 57 11.16 10.61 11.95
CA LEU A 57 10.90 9.22 12.31
C LEU A 57 9.55 8.74 11.77
N GLU A 58 8.49 9.55 11.89
CA GLU A 58 7.20 9.26 11.28
C GLU A 58 7.32 9.13 9.74
N GLN A 59 8.05 10.03 9.07
CA GLN A 59 8.25 9.98 7.62
C GLN A 59 9.05 8.74 7.18
N LEU A 60 10.07 8.33 7.93
CA LEU A 60 10.85 7.12 7.65
C LEU A 60 9.98 5.85 7.73
N LEU A 61 9.02 5.79 8.65
CA LEU A 61 8.16 4.61 8.84
C LEU A 61 6.90 4.57 7.95
N TYR A 62 6.37 5.74 7.59
CA TYR A 62 5.07 5.86 6.93
C TYR A 62 5.12 6.54 5.56
N GLY A 63 6.26 7.13 5.18
CA GLY A 63 6.40 7.96 3.99
C GLY A 63 5.84 9.37 4.20
N PRO A 64 5.90 10.22 3.15
CA PRO A 64 5.37 11.58 3.22
C PRO A 64 3.85 11.55 3.49
N PRO A 65 3.35 12.40 4.40
CA PRO A 65 1.91 12.52 4.63
C PRO A 65 1.19 12.86 3.33
N GLY A 66 0.14 12.10 3.01
CA GLY A 66 -0.66 12.28 1.78
C GLY A 66 -0.26 11.37 0.62
N VAL A 67 0.92 10.72 0.66
CA VAL A 67 1.25 9.66 -0.30
C VAL A 67 0.61 8.37 0.19
N LYS A 68 -0.65 8.13 -0.21
CA LYS A 68 -1.19 6.76 -0.18
C LYS A 68 -0.19 5.90 -0.96
N PRO A 69 0.25 4.73 -0.44
CA PRO A 69 1.07 3.81 -1.21
C PRO A 69 0.44 3.68 -2.58
N GLY A 70 1.11 4.22 -3.59
CA GLY A 70 0.52 4.39 -4.90
C GLY A 70 -0.03 3.04 -5.32
N ARG A 71 -1.30 2.99 -5.72
CA ARG A 71 -1.83 1.82 -6.44
C ARG A 71 -0.74 1.43 -7.42
N ARG A 72 -0.25 0.19 -7.30
CA ARG A 72 0.80 -0.38 -8.17
C ARG A 72 0.59 0.23 -9.56
N LYS A 73 1.57 0.99 -10.07
CA LYS A 73 1.48 1.64 -11.39
C LYS A 73 1.58 0.52 -12.43
N VAL A 74 0.48 -0.20 -12.57
CA VAL A 74 0.36 -1.29 -13.51
C VAL A 74 0.12 -0.69 -14.89
N PRO A 75 0.79 -1.16 -15.95
CA PRO A 75 0.52 -0.72 -17.31
C PRO A 75 -0.98 -0.80 -17.60
N GLU A 76 -1.58 0.33 -17.95
CA GLU A 76 -2.99 0.36 -18.31
C GLU A 76 -3.17 -0.26 -19.70
N PRO A 77 -4.17 -1.13 -19.88
CA PRO A 77 -4.50 -1.64 -21.21
C PRO A 77 -4.89 -0.48 -22.15
N ASP A 78 -4.60 -0.62 -23.45
CA ASP A 78 -5.12 0.31 -24.46
C ASP A 78 -6.63 0.06 -24.64
N TRP A 79 -7.43 0.81 -23.90
CA TRP A 79 -8.89 0.70 -23.90
C TRP A 79 -9.51 1.02 -25.27
N SER A 80 -8.86 1.86 -26.06
CA SER A 80 -9.32 2.20 -27.41
C SER A 80 -9.14 1.01 -28.37
N ALA A 81 -8.01 0.30 -28.27
CA ALA A 81 -7.77 -0.93 -29.01
C ALA A 81 -8.74 -2.03 -28.59
N ILE A 82 -8.94 -2.22 -27.29
CA ILE A 82 -9.90 -3.20 -26.74
C ILE A 82 -11.32 -2.92 -27.24
N ALA A 83 -11.77 -1.66 -27.24
CA ALA A 83 -13.09 -1.29 -27.74
C ALA A 83 -13.26 -1.56 -29.24
N ARG A 84 -12.20 -1.43 -30.05
CA ARG A 84 -12.21 -1.79 -31.48
C ARG A 84 -12.25 -3.30 -31.67
N GLU A 85 -11.44 -4.04 -30.91
CA GLU A 85 -11.30 -5.49 -31.05
C GLU A 85 -12.59 -6.22 -30.63
N LEU A 86 -13.27 -5.74 -29.58
CA LEU A 86 -14.57 -6.27 -29.14
C LEU A 86 -15.70 -6.13 -30.19
N LYS A 87 -15.54 -5.31 -31.23
CA LYS A 87 -16.51 -5.22 -32.33
C LYS A 87 -16.39 -6.38 -33.33
N ARG A 88 -15.32 -7.16 -33.27
CA ARG A 88 -15.08 -8.29 -34.17
C ARG A 88 -15.88 -9.53 -33.71
N LYS A 89 -16.27 -10.36 -34.67
CA LYS A 89 -16.97 -11.62 -34.37
C LYS A 89 -16.08 -12.51 -33.50
N HIS A 90 -16.68 -13.11 -32.47
CA HIS A 90 -16.06 -14.07 -31.55
C HIS A 90 -14.99 -13.52 -30.60
N VAL A 91 -14.73 -12.21 -30.58
CA VAL A 91 -13.84 -11.61 -29.58
C VAL A 91 -14.61 -11.38 -28.27
N THR A 92 -14.02 -11.76 -27.15
CA THR A 92 -14.58 -11.52 -25.82
C THR A 92 -13.58 -10.78 -24.94
N LEU A 93 -14.09 -10.12 -23.90
CA LEU A 93 -13.24 -9.42 -22.93
C LEU A 93 -12.30 -10.38 -22.18
N GLN A 94 -12.71 -11.65 -22.02
CA GLN A 94 -11.88 -12.71 -21.46
C GLN A 94 -10.65 -12.97 -22.34
N VAL A 95 -10.84 -13.17 -23.66
CA VAL A 95 -9.74 -13.41 -24.61
C VAL A 95 -8.73 -12.26 -24.59
N LEU A 96 -9.22 -11.01 -24.61
CA LEU A 96 -8.34 -9.84 -24.57
C LEU A 96 -7.60 -9.69 -23.23
N TRP A 97 -8.22 -10.12 -22.13
CA TRP A 97 -7.56 -10.15 -20.84
C TRP A 97 -6.49 -11.24 -20.77
N ASP A 98 -6.75 -12.43 -21.33
CA ASP A 98 -5.79 -13.54 -21.38
C ASP A 98 -4.52 -13.13 -22.15
N GLU A 99 -4.68 -12.43 -23.28
CA GLU A 99 -3.56 -11.85 -24.05
C GLU A 99 -2.81 -10.78 -23.23
N TYR A 100 -3.54 -9.83 -22.64
CA TYR A 100 -2.97 -8.76 -21.84
C TYR A 100 -2.17 -9.29 -20.64
N ILE A 101 -2.68 -10.29 -19.91
CA ILE A 101 -1.99 -10.80 -18.71
C ILE A 101 -0.79 -11.68 -19.07
N ALA A 102 -0.79 -12.30 -20.25
CA ALA A 102 0.38 -13.00 -20.77
C ALA A 102 1.53 -12.03 -21.05
N GLU A 103 1.25 -10.84 -21.61
CA GLU A 103 2.24 -9.79 -21.85
C GLU A 103 2.58 -8.98 -20.59
N HIS A 104 1.64 -8.85 -19.67
CA HIS A 104 1.78 -8.11 -18.42
C HIS A 104 1.44 -8.98 -17.20
N PRO A 105 2.37 -9.82 -16.71
CA PRO A 105 2.11 -10.73 -15.58
C PRO A 105 1.71 -10.04 -14.26
N ASP A 106 2.22 -8.82 -14.07
CA ASP A 106 1.88 -7.90 -12.96
C ASP A 106 0.71 -6.95 -13.29
N GLY A 107 0.06 -7.21 -14.42
CA GLY A 107 -1.05 -6.49 -15.03
C GLY A 107 -2.33 -6.41 -14.19
N TYR A 108 -3.33 -5.72 -14.73
CA TYR A 108 -4.70 -5.73 -14.23
C TYR A 108 -5.20 -7.17 -14.15
N ARG A 109 -5.50 -7.63 -12.93
CA ARG A 109 -6.24 -8.90 -12.76
C ARG A 109 -7.65 -8.76 -13.33
N TYR A 110 -8.25 -9.88 -13.72
CA TYR A 110 -9.49 -9.91 -14.49
C TYR A 110 -10.61 -9.01 -13.92
N SER A 111 -10.86 -9.08 -12.61
CA SER A 111 -11.87 -8.24 -11.94
C SER A 111 -11.62 -6.74 -12.11
N ARG A 112 -10.36 -6.30 -12.00
CA ARG A 112 -9.96 -4.90 -12.20
C ARG A 112 -10.03 -4.52 -13.68
N TYR A 113 -9.67 -5.43 -14.59
CA TYR A 113 -9.72 -5.23 -16.03
C TYR A 113 -11.15 -4.97 -16.52
N VAL A 114 -12.09 -5.80 -16.07
CA VAL A 114 -13.52 -5.64 -16.37
C VAL A 114 -14.07 -4.35 -15.77
N ALA A 115 -13.79 -4.07 -14.48
CA ALA A 115 -14.26 -2.86 -13.82
C ALA A 115 -13.74 -1.58 -14.47
N ALA A 116 -12.46 -1.55 -14.88
CA ALA A 116 -11.85 -0.41 -15.56
C ALA A 116 -12.48 -0.16 -16.93
N ARG A 117 -12.75 -1.22 -17.72
CA ARG A 117 -13.45 -1.11 -18.99
C ARG A 117 -14.84 -0.48 -18.85
N PHE A 118 -15.60 -0.82 -17.81
CA PHE A 118 -16.93 -0.27 -17.59
C PHE A 118 -16.92 1.17 -17.09
N MET A 119 -15.98 1.52 -16.20
CA MET A 119 -15.84 2.89 -15.71
C MET A 119 -15.46 3.88 -16.82
N LEU A 120 -14.65 3.45 -17.78
CA LEU A 120 -14.24 4.31 -18.89
C LEU A 120 -15.35 4.51 -19.93
N SER A 121 -16.26 3.54 -20.11
CA SER A 121 -17.43 3.71 -21.00
C SER A 121 -18.57 4.55 -20.42
N LEU A 122 -18.46 5.04 -19.18
CA LEU A 122 -19.42 5.93 -18.55
C LEU A 122 -19.02 7.42 -18.65
N VAL A 123 -17.85 7.71 -19.23
CA VAL A 123 -17.26 9.05 -19.33
C VAL A 123 -17.24 9.57 -20.78
N GLU A 124 -17.60 8.73 -21.76
CA GLU A 124 -17.84 9.10 -23.16
C GLU A 124 -19.35 9.18 -23.46
#